data_AF-A0A2M7Y9S0-F1
#
_entry.id   AF-A0A2M7Y9S0-F1
#
_cell.length_a   1.000
_cell.length_b   1.000
_cell.length_c   1.000
_cell.angle_alpha   90.00
_cell.angle_beta   90.00
_cell.angle_gamma   90.00
#
_symmetry.space_group_name_H-M   'P 1'
#
loop_
_entity.id
_entity.type
_entity.pdbx_description
1 polymer ?
#
loop_
_entity_poly.entity_id
_entity_poly.type
_entity_poly.pdbx_seq_one_letter_code
_entity_poly.pdbx_strand_id
1 'polypeptide(L)'
;MRVQPLWRARAEGRDPEAAREAAQAPVAIASAAVTLAPGAGLTLNGLAQGTIADRVSAALARRGFTRMMVDAGEMRLSGPARRVAVPQVGVTLRLADAALAVSAPGALRFADGAGHILDPRGAGAERWRAVAVVARAGPDAAETADALSTAFAVSAPDLIDAVARAAGAAALARATDGALRRLGDPALLGEVMA
;
A
#
# COMPACT_ATOMS: atom_id res chain seq x y z
N MET A 1 8.67 7.54 -0.93
CA MET A 1 7.82 8.40 -0.08
C MET A 1 8.68 9.30 0.81
N ARG A 2 8.24 10.52 1.12
CA ARG A 2 9.03 11.53 1.86
C ARG A 2 8.79 11.57 3.38
N VAL A 3 8.01 10.63 3.91
CA VAL A 3 7.61 10.57 5.34
C VAL A 3 8.75 10.19 6.29
N GLN A 4 9.94 9.86 5.77
CA GLN A 4 11.06 9.34 6.58
C GLN A 4 11.49 10.27 7.73
N PRO A 5 11.55 11.60 7.58
CA PRO A 5 11.89 12.49 8.70
C PRO A 5 10.84 12.43 9.83
N LEU A 6 9.55 12.39 9.50
CA LEU A 6 8.46 12.25 10.48
C LEU A 6 8.54 10.91 11.21
N TRP A 7 8.80 9.84 10.46
CA TRP A 7 8.91 8.49 10.99
C TRP A 7 10.08 8.39 11.98
N ARG A 8 11.26 8.93 11.61
CA ARG A 8 12.44 8.92 12.47
C ARG A 8 12.23 9.74 13.74
N ALA A 9 11.61 10.92 13.64
CA ALA A 9 11.29 11.73 14.81
C ALA A 9 10.44 10.95 15.82
N ARG A 10 9.34 10.31 15.37
CA ARG A 10 8.50 9.46 16.22
C ARG A 10 9.23 8.25 16.79
N ALA A 11 9.99 7.54 15.95
CA ALA A 11 10.75 6.35 16.38
C ALA A 11 11.76 6.67 17.50
N GLU A 12 12.30 7.89 17.51
CA GLU A 12 13.25 8.38 18.51
C GLU A 12 12.58 9.13 19.67
N GLY A 13 11.23 9.16 19.73
CA GLY A 13 10.48 9.88 20.78
C GLY A 13 10.57 11.41 20.69
N ARG A 14 10.96 11.95 19.53
CA ARG A 14 11.02 13.39 19.26
C ARG A 14 9.72 13.88 18.64
N ASP A 15 9.46 15.17 18.77
CA ASP A 15 8.29 15.81 18.14
C ASP A 15 8.36 15.70 16.60
N PRO A 16 7.39 15.04 15.94
CA PRO A 16 7.33 14.95 14.48
C PRO A 16 7.03 16.27 13.79
N GLU A 17 6.40 17.24 14.46
CA GLU A 17 6.12 18.54 13.83
C GLU A 17 7.41 19.29 13.50
N ALA A 18 8.45 19.16 14.33
CA ALA A 18 9.79 19.68 14.04
C ALA A 18 10.44 19.09 12.76
N ALA A 19 9.97 17.93 12.28
CA ALA A 19 10.46 17.28 11.07
C ALA A 19 9.53 17.49 9.84
N ARG A 20 8.46 18.27 9.97
CA ARG A 20 7.44 18.46 8.93
C ARG A 20 7.99 19.13 7.68
N GLU A 21 8.78 20.19 7.85
CA GLU A 21 9.40 20.91 6.72
C GLU A 21 10.29 19.96 5.90
N ALA A 22 11.17 19.21 6.58
CA ALA A 22 12.05 18.23 5.93
C ALA A 22 11.28 17.11 5.20
N ALA A 23 10.14 16.66 5.73
CA ALA A 23 9.30 15.65 5.09
C ALA A 23 8.50 16.19 3.88
N GLN A 24 8.32 17.51 3.79
CA GLN A 24 7.65 18.18 2.68
C GLN A 24 8.63 18.78 1.67
N ALA A 25 9.94 18.75 1.96
CA ALA A 25 10.98 19.21 1.07
C ALA A 25 10.90 18.49 -0.30
N PRO A 26 11.17 19.20 -1.41
CA PRO A 26 11.16 18.61 -2.73
C PRO A 26 12.28 17.58 -2.89
N VAL A 27 12.04 16.62 -3.78
CA VAL A 27 13.02 15.61 -4.19
C VAL A 27 13.28 15.85 -5.66
N ALA A 28 14.53 16.17 -6.01
CA ALA A 28 14.92 16.32 -7.40
C ALA A 28 15.36 14.95 -7.94
N ILE A 29 14.74 14.50 -9.02
CA ILE A 29 15.05 13.24 -9.69
C ILE A 29 15.63 13.58 -11.07
N ALA A 30 16.87 13.17 -11.29
CA ALA A 30 17.56 13.20 -12.57
C ALA A 30 17.95 11.78 -12.97
N SER A 31 18.35 11.58 -14.24
CA SER A 31 18.68 10.25 -14.78
C SER A 31 19.72 9.47 -13.97
N ALA A 32 20.69 10.15 -13.38
CA ALA A 32 21.78 9.54 -12.62
C ALA A 32 21.85 9.98 -11.14
N ALA A 33 20.88 10.78 -10.67
CA ALA A 33 20.94 11.34 -9.32
C ALA A 33 19.56 11.57 -8.72
N VAL A 34 19.43 11.24 -7.43
CA VAL A 34 18.30 11.66 -6.59
C VAL A 34 18.88 12.61 -5.54
N THR A 35 18.44 13.87 -5.54
CA THR A 35 18.94 14.89 -4.62
C THR A 35 17.88 15.25 -3.58
N LEU A 36 18.30 15.29 -2.32
CA LEU A 36 17.47 15.60 -1.16
C LEU A 36 17.94 16.91 -0.52
N ALA A 37 16.98 17.73 -0.07
CA ALA A 37 17.30 18.88 0.76
C ALA A 37 17.91 18.43 2.11
N PRO A 38 18.72 19.28 2.78
CA PRO A 38 19.22 18.98 4.12
C PRO A 38 18.09 18.56 5.08
N GLY A 39 18.31 17.48 5.83
CA GLY A 39 17.32 16.93 6.75
C GLY A 39 16.18 16.11 6.11
N ALA A 40 15.97 16.22 4.79
CA ALA A 40 14.98 15.42 4.09
C ALA A 40 15.39 13.93 4.03
N GLY A 41 14.41 13.07 3.80
CA GLY A 41 14.63 11.63 3.74
C GLY A 41 13.59 10.93 2.90
N LEU A 42 14.01 9.80 2.30
CA LEU A 42 13.13 8.92 1.56
C LEU A 42 13.00 7.58 2.26
N THR A 43 11.81 7.01 2.16
CA THR A 43 11.54 5.60 2.43
C THR A 43 10.81 4.99 1.24
N LEU A 44 11.10 3.72 0.97
CA LEU A 44 10.44 2.92 -0.06
C LEU A 44 9.56 1.83 0.56
N ASN A 45 9.37 1.82 1.88
CA ASN A 45 8.72 0.71 2.57
C ASN A 45 7.30 0.43 2.07
N GLY A 46 6.53 1.47 1.69
CA GLY A 46 5.18 1.29 1.15
C GLY A 46 5.08 1.08 -0.35
N LEU A 47 6.12 0.56 -1.01
CA LEU A 47 6.10 0.17 -2.44
C LEU A 47 7.17 -0.86 -2.81
N ALA A 48 8.21 -1.02 -1.98
CA ALA A 48 9.36 -1.87 -2.27
C ALA A 48 8.98 -3.34 -2.37
N GLN A 49 8.10 -3.84 -1.50
CA GLN A 49 7.70 -5.25 -1.49
C GLN A 49 6.85 -5.57 -2.72
N GLY A 50 5.94 -4.68 -3.09
CA GLY A 50 5.21 -4.79 -4.36
C GLY A 50 6.14 -4.83 -5.57
N THR A 51 7.12 -3.93 -5.63
CA THR A 51 8.14 -3.92 -6.70
C THR A 51 8.92 -5.24 -6.76
N ILE A 52 9.28 -5.80 -5.61
CA ILE A 52 9.98 -7.09 -5.51
C ILE A 52 9.09 -8.21 -6.04
N ALA A 53 7.82 -8.25 -5.64
CA ALA A 53 6.86 -9.27 -6.08
C ALA A 53 6.67 -9.25 -7.61
N ASP A 54 6.58 -8.06 -8.22
CA ASP A 54 6.48 -7.91 -9.67
C ASP A 54 7.76 -8.38 -10.38
N ARG A 55 8.95 -7.99 -9.89
CA ARG A 55 10.24 -8.40 -10.48
C ARG A 55 10.48 -9.90 -10.39
N VAL A 56 10.17 -10.52 -9.25
CA VAL A 56 10.28 -11.97 -9.05
C VAL A 56 9.30 -12.69 -9.98
N SER A 57 8.05 -12.24 -10.06
CA SER A 57 7.05 -12.79 -10.98
C SER A 57 7.51 -12.70 -12.43
N ALA A 58 8.05 -11.56 -12.86
CA ALA A 58 8.59 -11.40 -14.22
C ALA A 58 9.78 -12.34 -14.48
N ALA A 59 10.67 -12.53 -13.50
CA ALA A 59 11.82 -13.43 -13.62
C ALA A 59 11.43 -14.91 -13.71
N LEU A 60 10.35 -15.30 -13.03
CA LEU A 60 9.77 -16.65 -13.12
C LEU A 60 9.02 -16.84 -14.44
N ALA A 61 8.25 -15.85 -14.89
CA ALA A 61 7.54 -15.88 -16.17
C ALA A 61 8.51 -16.08 -17.35
N ARG A 62 9.67 -15.41 -17.34
CA ARG A 62 10.73 -15.61 -18.34
C ARG A 62 11.32 -17.03 -18.35
N ARG A 63 11.12 -17.81 -17.30
CA ARG A 63 11.51 -19.23 -17.20
C ARG A 63 10.36 -20.20 -17.52
N GLY A 64 9.21 -19.70 -17.99
CA GLY A 64 8.05 -20.50 -18.39
C GLY A 64 7.04 -20.77 -17.28
N PHE A 65 7.22 -20.21 -16.08
CA PHE A 65 6.22 -20.33 -15.01
C PHE A 65 5.04 -19.39 -15.28
N THR A 66 3.87 -19.96 -15.59
CA THR A 66 2.65 -19.20 -15.93
C THR A 66 1.50 -19.36 -14.93
N ARG A 67 1.65 -20.27 -13.96
CA ARG A 67 0.63 -20.58 -12.95
C ARG A 67 1.26 -20.52 -11.56
N MET A 68 1.28 -19.32 -10.97
CA MET A 68 2.04 -19.06 -9.75
C MET A 68 1.41 -17.95 -8.91
N MET A 69 1.81 -17.91 -7.65
CA MET A 69 1.56 -16.82 -6.73
C MET A 69 2.88 -16.51 -6.04
N VAL A 70 3.39 -15.30 -6.25
CA VAL A 70 4.55 -14.78 -5.52
C VAL A 70 4.01 -13.98 -4.34
N ASP A 71 4.57 -14.22 -3.17
CA ASP A 71 4.25 -13.48 -1.94
C ASP A 71 5.59 -12.98 -1.35
N ALA A 72 5.77 -11.67 -1.36
CA ALA A 72 6.94 -10.98 -0.78
C ALA A 72 6.53 -10.13 0.45
N GLY A 73 5.42 -10.49 1.10
CA GLY A 73 4.55 -9.59 1.88
C GLY A 73 3.35 -9.17 1.03
N GLU A 74 3.63 -8.82 -0.22
CA GLU A 74 2.65 -8.39 -1.21
C GLU A 74 2.47 -9.48 -2.25
N MET A 75 1.23 -9.77 -2.64
CA MET A 75 0.91 -10.91 -3.50
C MET A 75 0.80 -10.51 -4.97
N ARG A 76 1.49 -11.26 -5.85
CA ARG A 76 1.31 -11.21 -7.30
C ARG A 76 0.87 -12.58 -7.81
N LEU A 77 -0.32 -12.63 -8.41
CA LEU A 77 -0.95 -13.84 -8.91
C LEU A 77 -0.88 -13.90 -10.44
N SER A 78 -0.53 -15.05 -10.99
CA SER A 78 -0.54 -15.29 -12.45
C SER A 78 -1.17 -16.63 -12.77
N GLY A 79 -2.02 -16.63 -13.80
CA GLY A 79 -2.79 -17.77 -14.24
C GLY A 79 -4.16 -17.88 -13.57
N PRO A 80 -4.75 -19.10 -13.53
CA PRO A 80 -6.14 -19.32 -13.15
C PRO A 80 -6.51 -18.78 -11.78
N ALA A 81 -7.80 -18.44 -11.63
CA ALA A 81 -8.33 -17.89 -10.40
C ALA A 81 -8.10 -18.81 -9.20
N ARG A 82 -7.71 -18.22 -8.07
CA ARG A 82 -7.47 -18.92 -6.80
C ARG A 82 -8.05 -18.12 -5.64
N ARG A 83 -8.41 -18.83 -4.57
CA ARG A 83 -8.96 -18.21 -3.36
C ARG A 83 -7.83 -17.64 -2.52
N VAL A 84 -7.98 -16.40 -2.11
CA VAL A 84 -7.04 -15.68 -1.24
C VAL A 84 -7.81 -15.14 -0.05
N ALA A 85 -7.50 -15.63 1.15
CA ALA A 85 -8.08 -15.12 2.38
C ALA A 85 -7.42 -13.79 2.75
N VAL A 86 -8.22 -12.79 3.11
CA VAL A 86 -7.79 -11.46 3.53
C VAL A 86 -8.38 -11.17 4.91
N PRO A 87 -7.86 -11.83 5.97
CA PRO A 87 -8.46 -11.79 7.31
C PRO A 87 -8.53 -10.39 7.92
N GLN A 88 -7.63 -9.48 7.52
CA GLN A 88 -7.57 -8.11 8.00
C GLN A 88 -8.85 -7.33 7.65
N VAL A 89 -9.48 -7.65 6.51
CA VAL A 89 -10.76 -7.08 6.08
C VAL A 89 -11.91 -8.09 6.15
N GLY A 90 -11.65 -9.31 6.58
CA GLY A 90 -12.65 -10.35 6.86
C GLY A 90 -13.33 -10.90 5.62
N VAL A 91 -12.59 -11.09 4.52
CA VAL A 91 -13.14 -11.68 3.28
C VAL A 91 -12.18 -12.71 2.69
N THR A 92 -12.70 -13.56 1.80
CA THR A 92 -11.90 -14.34 0.84
C THR A 92 -12.24 -13.88 -0.58
N LEU A 93 -11.21 -13.61 -1.38
CA LEU A 93 -11.33 -13.18 -2.78
C LEU A 93 -10.98 -14.33 -3.72
N ARG A 94 -11.67 -14.42 -4.86
CA ARG A 94 -11.26 -15.29 -5.97
C ARG A 94 -10.60 -14.45 -7.07
N LEU A 95 -9.27 -14.49 -7.11
CA LEU A 95 -8.45 -13.63 -7.97
C LEU A 95 -7.69 -14.43 -9.02
N ALA A 96 -7.72 -13.95 -10.27
CA ALA A 96 -6.90 -14.40 -11.38
C ALA A 96 -6.11 -13.21 -11.91
N ASP A 97 -4.85 -13.42 -12.32
CA ASP A 97 -4.02 -12.39 -12.95
C ASP A 97 -4.15 -11.01 -12.30
N ALA A 98 -3.79 -10.93 -11.02
CA ALA A 98 -3.97 -9.73 -10.20
C ALA A 98 -2.79 -9.55 -9.24
N ALA A 99 -2.76 -8.42 -8.56
CA ALA A 99 -1.96 -8.23 -7.37
C ALA A 99 -2.82 -7.80 -6.19
N LEU A 100 -2.40 -8.15 -4.98
CA LEU A 100 -3.09 -7.84 -3.73
C LEU A 100 -2.06 -7.39 -2.69
N ALA A 101 -2.30 -6.22 -2.09
CA ALA A 101 -1.53 -5.72 -0.95
C ALA A 101 -2.47 -5.30 0.17
N VAL A 102 -2.01 -5.41 1.42
CA VAL A 102 -2.82 -5.10 2.61
C VAL A 102 -2.04 -4.24 3.59
N SER A 103 -2.55 -3.03 3.84
CA SER A 103 -2.00 -2.11 4.83
C SER A 103 -2.87 -2.08 6.09
N ALA A 104 -2.27 -2.29 7.25
CA ALA A 104 -2.94 -2.23 8.56
C ALA A 104 -2.22 -1.20 9.47
N PRO A 105 -2.68 0.07 9.53
CA PRO A 105 -1.97 1.16 10.22
C PRO A 105 -1.60 0.85 11.67
N GLY A 106 -2.47 0.12 12.39
CA GLY A 106 -2.29 -0.25 13.79
C GLY A 106 -1.49 -1.53 14.05
N ALA A 107 -0.92 -2.18 13.03
CA ALA A 107 -0.12 -3.41 13.19
C ALA A 107 1.18 -3.18 13.96
N LEU A 108 1.77 -1.99 13.81
CA LEU A 108 2.91 -1.51 14.58
C LEU A 108 2.60 -0.10 15.07
N ARG A 109 2.87 0.14 16.36
CA ARG A 109 2.64 1.43 17.03
C ARG A 109 3.95 1.96 17.60
N PHE A 110 4.11 3.28 17.55
CA PHE A 110 5.14 4.00 18.27
C PHE A 110 4.80 4.12 19.76
N ALA A 111 5.75 4.60 20.56
CA ALA A 111 5.59 4.76 22.01
C ALA A 111 4.47 5.75 22.40
N ASP A 112 4.17 6.73 21.54
CA ASP A 112 3.06 7.68 21.69
C ASP A 112 1.70 7.08 21.30
N GLY A 113 1.67 5.80 20.91
CA GLY A 113 0.48 5.08 20.47
C GLY A 113 0.13 5.26 19.00
N ALA A 114 0.80 6.13 18.24
CA ALA A 114 0.51 6.35 16.83
C ALA A 114 0.90 5.14 15.97
N GLY A 115 0.09 4.81 14.96
CA GLY A 115 0.44 3.81 13.95
C GLY A 115 1.68 4.20 13.12
N HIS A 116 2.35 3.19 12.57
CA HIS A 116 3.57 3.36 11.78
C HIS A 116 3.36 3.95 10.37
N ILE A 117 2.14 3.88 9.84
CA ILE A 117 1.76 4.53 8.58
C ILE A 117 1.31 5.95 8.91
N LEU A 118 2.09 6.92 8.45
CA LEU A 118 1.92 8.34 8.79
C LEU A 118 1.25 9.10 7.64
N ASP A 119 0.27 9.95 7.96
CA ASP A 119 -0.20 10.97 7.03
C ASP A 119 0.84 12.11 6.98
N PRO A 120 1.46 12.38 5.81
CA PRO A 120 2.46 13.45 5.67
C PRO A 120 1.91 14.86 5.93
N ARG A 121 0.57 15.03 5.95
CA ARG A 121 -0.09 16.32 6.19
C ARG A 121 -0.29 16.62 7.68
N GLY A 122 -0.21 15.62 8.57
CA GLY A 122 -0.45 15.79 10.01
C GLY A 122 -1.31 14.70 10.63
N ALA A 123 -1.88 14.96 11.80
CA ALA A 123 -2.72 14.02 12.56
C ALA A 123 -4.04 13.68 11.84
N GLY A 124 -3.94 12.98 10.71
CA GLY A 124 -5.05 12.22 10.17
C GLY A 124 -5.39 11.11 11.16
N ALA A 125 -6.63 11.09 11.62
CA ALA A 125 -7.11 10.02 12.49
C ALA A 125 -6.87 8.65 11.83
N GLU A 126 -6.57 7.62 12.61
CA GLU A 126 -6.60 6.23 12.15
C GLU A 126 -8.05 5.88 11.75
N ARG A 127 -8.38 6.05 10.46
CA ARG A 127 -9.73 5.81 9.92
C ARG A 127 -9.99 4.33 9.67
N TRP A 128 -8.94 3.59 9.36
CA TRP A 128 -9.03 2.22 8.87
C TRP A 128 -8.26 1.28 9.79
N ARG A 129 -8.90 0.16 10.14
CA ARG A 129 -8.21 -0.99 10.75
C ARG A 129 -7.30 -1.65 9.72
N ALA A 130 -7.78 -1.80 8.49
CA ALA A 130 -7.03 -2.34 7.37
C ALA A 130 -7.60 -1.87 6.03
N VAL A 131 -6.74 -1.76 5.03
CA VAL A 131 -7.10 -1.53 3.63
C VAL A 131 -6.40 -2.57 2.76
N ALA A 132 -7.19 -3.37 2.06
CA ALA A 132 -6.73 -4.31 1.06
C ALA A 132 -6.98 -3.72 -0.34
N VAL A 133 -5.96 -3.71 -1.20
CA VAL A 133 -6.05 -3.20 -2.57
C VAL A 133 -5.79 -4.33 -3.55
N VAL A 134 -6.69 -4.51 -4.51
CA VAL A 134 -6.49 -5.36 -5.67
C VAL A 134 -6.20 -4.48 -6.88
N ALA A 135 -5.05 -4.67 -7.51
CA ALA A 135 -4.68 -4.00 -8.74
C ALA A 135 -4.84 -4.94 -9.94
N ARG A 136 -5.27 -4.37 -11.08
CA ARG A 136 -5.33 -5.06 -12.37
C ARG A 136 -3.94 -5.58 -12.75
N ALA A 137 -3.88 -6.72 -13.46
CA ALA A 137 -2.63 -7.21 -14.02
C ALA A 137 -1.92 -6.15 -14.88
N GLY A 138 -0.64 -6.00 -14.60
CA GLY A 138 0.31 -5.13 -15.28
C GLY A 138 1.73 -5.52 -14.85
N PRO A 139 2.76 -4.85 -15.41
CA PRO A 139 4.16 -5.05 -15.04
C PRO A 139 4.48 -4.53 -13.63
N ASP A 140 3.64 -3.67 -13.08
CA ASP A 140 3.76 -2.91 -11.82
C ASP A 140 2.52 -3.09 -10.92
N ALA A 141 1.78 -4.20 -11.11
CA ALA A 141 0.52 -4.42 -10.41
C ALA A 141 0.70 -4.52 -8.89
N ALA A 142 1.72 -5.25 -8.43
CA ALA A 142 1.98 -5.40 -7.01
C ALA A 142 2.57 -4.13 -6.41
N GLU A 143 3.45 -3.42 -7.12
CA GLU A 143 3.92 -2.08 -6.74
C GLU A 143 2.75 -1.10 -6.57
N THR A 144 1.81 -1.08 -7.53
CA THR A 144 0.60 -0.25 -7.48
C THR A 144 -0.28 -0.61 -6.29
N ALA A 145 -0.54 -1.89 -6.06
CA ALA A 145 -1.35 -2.34 -4.94
C ALA A 145 -0.72 -1.94 -3.58
N ASP A 146 0.58 -2.13 -3.43
CA ASP A 146 1.35 -1.79 -2.22
C ASP A 146 1.28 -0.27 -1.94
N ALA A 147 1.66 0.53 -2.92
CA ALA A 147 1.63 2.00 -2.86
C ALA A 147 0.24 2.55 -2.53
N LEU A 148 -0.79 2.04 -3.21
CA LEU A 148 -2.17 2.47 -2.98
C LEU A 148 -2.67 2.01 -1.61
N SER A 149 -2.39 0.78 -1.17
CA SER A 149 -2.83 0.32 0.15
C SER A 149 -2.26 1.20 1.27
N THR A 150 -0.98 1.58 1.16
CA THR A 150 -0.29 2.46 2.11
C THR A 150 -0.90 3.87 2.10
N ALA A 151 -1.13 4.44 0.91
CA ALA A 151 -1.73 5.77 0.77
C ALA A 151 -3.18 5.80 1.27
N PHE A 152 -3.95 4.75 0.96
CA PHE A 152 -5.36 4.64 1.34
C PHE A 152 -5.56 4.42 2.83
N ALA A 153 -4.60 3.81 3.52
CA ALA A 153 -4.59 3.63 4.98
C ALA A 153 -4.76 4.95 5.76
N VAL A 154 -4.43 6.09 5.16
CA VAL A 154 -4.59 7.44 5.75
C VAL A 154 -5.54 8.34 4.95
N SER A 155 -6.20 7.82 3.92
CA SER A 155 -7.04 8.61 3.02
C SER A 155 -8.53 8.54 3.37
N ALA A 156 -9.28 9.57 2.96
CA ALA A 156 -10.73 9.60 3.06
C ALA A 156 -11.38 8.72 1.96
N PRO A 157 -12.59 8.18 2.18
CA PRO A 157 -13.22 7.22 1.26
C PRO A 157 -13.39 7.74 -0.18
N ASP A 158 -13.72 9.02 -0.34
CA ASP A 158 -13.90 9.70 -1.62
C ASP A 158 -12.58 9.77 -2.42
N LEU A 159 -11.48 10.11 -1.75
CA LEU A 159 -10.15 10.09 -2.37
C LEU A 159 -9.75 8.66 -2.76
N ILE A 160 -10.03 7.68 -1.91
CA ILE A 160 -9.75 6.27 -2.20
C ILE A 160 -10.52 5.83 -3.45
N ASP A 161 -11.82 6.10 -3.53
CA ASP A 161 -12.64 5.70 -4.68
C ASP A 161 -12.13 6.33 -5.98
N ALA A 162 -11.89 7.64 -5.97
CA ALA A 162 -11.41 8.37 -7.14
C ALA A 162 -10.03 7.88 -7.63
N VAL A 163 -9.07 7.75 -6.71
CA VAL A 163 -7.71 7.31 -7.07
C VAL A 163 -7.68 5.84 -7.47
N ALA A 164 -8.43 4.97 -6.78
CA ALA A 164 -8.49 3.55 -7.15
C ALA A 164 -9.04 3.36 -8.56
N ARG A 165 -10.11 4.08 -8.95
CA ARG A 165 -10.64 4.05 -10.32
C ARG A 165 -9.61 4.52 -11.34
N ALA A 166 -8.96 5.65 -11.08
CA ALA A 166 -7.96 6.23 -11.98
C ALA A 166 -6.75 5.29 -12.18
N ALA A 167 -6.37 4.56 -11.14
CA ALA A 167 -5.25 3.62 -11.16
C ALA A 167 -5.64 2.20 -11.65
N GLY A 168 -6.90 1.94 -12.00
CA GLY A 168 -7.34 0.60 -12.38
C GLY A 168 -7.22 -0.41 -11.24
N ALA A 169 -7.66 -0.01 -10.04
CA ALA A 169 -7.62 -0.78 -8.82
C ALA A 169 -8.97 -0.78 -8.09
N ALA A 170 -9.09 -1.66 -7.10
CA ALA A 170 -10.21 -1.73 -6.17
C ALA A 170 -9.69 -1.86 -4.74
N ALA A 171 -10.43 -1.31 -3.78
CA ALA A 171 -10.08 -1.36 -2.38
C ALA A 171 -11.23 -1.93 -1.53
N LEU A 172 -10.85 -2.75 -0.55
CA LEU A 172 -11.67 -3.17 0.57
C LEU A 172 -11.09 -2.53 1.84
N ALA A 173 -11.84 -1.64 2.47
CA ALA A 173 -11.39 -0.91 3.65
C ALA A 173 -12.27 -1.24 4.85
N ARG A 174 -11.67 -1.79 5.92
CA ARG A 174 -12.35 -2.09 7.19
C ARG A 174 -12.14 -0.92 8.14
N ALA A 175 -13.22 -0.24 8.49
CA ALA A 175 -13.18 0.86 9.45
C ALA A 175 -12.96 0.37 10.89
N THR A 176 -12.64 1.30 11.79
CA THR A 176 -12.40 1.01 13.22
C THR A 176 -13.68 0.60 13.97
N ASP A 177 -14.85 1.06 13.51
CA ASP A 177 -16.18 0.65 14.00
C ASP A 177 -16.61 -0.74 13.49
N GLY A 178 -15.73 -1.42 12.77
CA GLY A 178 -16.11 -2.49 11.89
C GLY A 178 -16.28 -1.96 10.48
N ALA A 179 -17.43 -1.45 10.07
CA ALA A 179 -17.89 -1.23 8.67
C ALA A 179 -16.89 -1.56 7.52
N LEU A 180 -17.21 -2.57 6.70
CA LEU A 180 -16.43 -2.87 5.49
C LEU A 180 -16.93 -2.01 4.33
N ARG A 181 -16.02 -1.31 3.66
CA ARG A 181 -16.31 -0.50 2.47
C ARG A 181 -15.63 -1.08 1.23
N ARG A 182 -16.33 -1.01 0.10
CA ARG A 182 -15.81 -1.36 -1.22
C ARG A 182 -15.70 -0.08 -2.04
N LEU A 183 -14.52 0.19 -2.58
CA LEU A 183 -14.16 1.45 -3.24
C LEU A 183 -13.38 1.11 -4.52
N GLY A 184 -13.41 1.97 -5.54
CA GLY A 184 -12.74 1.74 -6.82
C GLY A 184 -13.57 0.91 -7.80
N ASP A 185 -12.90 0.16 -8.69
CA ASP A 185 -13.56 -0.69 -9.69
C ASP A 185 -13.98 -2.06 -9.10
N PRO A 186 -15.26 -2.28 -8.78
CA PRO A 186 -15.69 -3.53 -8.13
C PRO A 186 -15.43 -4.78 -8.97
N ALA A 187 -15.26 -4.66 -10.29
CA ALA A 187 -14.99 -5.80 -11.17
C ALA A 187 -13.64 -6.47 -10.86
N LEU A 188 -12.70 -5.74 -10.25
CA LEU A 188 -11.36 -6.25 -9.92
C LEU A 188 -11.34 -7.08 -8.64
N LEU A 189 -12.35 -6.97 -7.77
CA LEU A 189 -12.40 -7.76 -6.53
C LEU A 189 -12.73 -9.24 -6.78
N GLY A 190 -13.11 -9.59 -8.01
CA GLY A 190 -13.59 -10.94 -8.34
C GLY A 190 -14.79 -11.32 -7.47
N GLU A 191 -14.85 -12.60 -7.10
CA GLU A 191 -15.86 -13.10 -6.17
C GLU A 191 -15.41 -12.86 -4.73
N VAL A 192 -16.26 -12.19 -3.94
CA VAL A 192 -15.98 -11.85 -2.53
C VAL A 192 -16.87 -12.68 -1.62
N MET A 193 -16.26 -13.56 -0.83
CA MET A 193 -16.92 -14.41 0.17
C MET A 193 -16.64 -13.86 1.57
N ALA A 194 -17.66 -13.82 2.43
CA ALA A 194 -17.57 -13.35 3.82
C ALA A 194 -17.51 -14.53 4.80
#